data_AF-A0A9K3DCH4-F1
#
_entry.id   AF-A0A9K3DCH4-F1
#
_cell.length_a   1.000
_cell.length_b   1.000
_cell.length_c   1.000
_cell.angle_alpha   90.00
_cell.angle_beta   90.00
_cell.angle_gamma   90.00
#
_symmetry.space_group_name_H-M   'P 1'
#
loop_
_entity.id
_entity.type
_entity.pdbx_description
1 polymer ?
#
loop_
_entity_poly.entity_id
_entity_poly.type
_entity_poly.pdbx_seq_one_letter_code
_entity_poly.pdbx_strand_id
1 'polypeptide(L)'
;DKEFVKCVKRKLGAEYYEEWRVNFPAEMSLLMANWEDCKRRFSGVDSETMFIAMPPKMYKKLPEEVEERLSEEQDGFDDAIVLTGADGVRVFDPVVNKVLGLIEEQMRRLREEGSQGARQLHAMLLVGGFSSS
;
A
#
# COMPACT_ATOMS: atom_id res chain seq x y z
N ASP A 1 0.97 -2.02 -3.83
CA ASP A 1 2.34 -1.81 -4.36
C ASP A 1 2.47 -0.50 -5.12
N LYS A 2 1.69 -0.25 -6.19
CA LYS A 2 1.76 1.05 -6.90
C LYS A 2 1.53 2.25 -5.99
N GLU A 3 0.54 2.18 -5.09
CA GLU A 3 0.26 3.25 -4.13
C GLU A 3 1.35 3.39 -3.06
N PHE A 4 1.96 2.28 -2.63
CA PHE A 4 3.14 2.32 -1.77
C PHE A 4 4.30 3.05 -2.45
N VAL A 5 4.60 2.74 -3.71
CA VAL A 5 5.64 3.44 -4.50
C VAL A 5 5.37 4.94 -4.59
N LYS A 6 4.11 5.36 -4.80
CA LYS A 6 3.76 6.79 -4.76
C LYS A 6 4.04 7.42 -3.40
N CYS A 7 3.74 6.72 -2.31
CA CYS A 7 4.04 7.19 -0.96
C CYS A 7 5.55 7.36 -0.75
N VAL A 8 6.36 6.37 -1.15
CA VAL A 8 7.82 6.45 -1.07
C VAL A 8 8.36 7.63 -1.88
N LYS A 9 7.88 7.81 -3.12
CA LYS A 9 8.26 8.97 -3.97
C LYS A 9 7.89 10.31 -3.35
N ARG A 10 6.73 10.41 -2.70
CA ARG A 10 6.30 11.62 -1.98
C ARG A 10 7.21 11.91 -0.79
N LYS A 11 7.55 10.88 0.00
CA LYS A 11 8.36 11.02 1.22
C LYS A 11 9.83 11.28 0.92
N LEU A 12 10.43 10.54 0.00
CA LEU A 12 11.87 10.66 -0.29
C LEU A 12 12.18 11.71 -1.38
N GLY A 13 11.26 11.94 -2.31
CA GLY A 13 11.55 12.58 -3.59
C GLY A 13 11.54 11.54 -4.72
N ALA A 14 10.96 11.91 -5.85
CA ALA A 14 10.78 10.98 -6.97
C ALA A 14 12.14 10.63 -7.63
N GLU A 15 13.04 11.60 -7.67
CA GLU A 15 14.40 11.51 -8.16
C GLU A 15 15.23 10.47 -7.40
N TYR A 16 15.19 10.49 -6.06
CA TYR A 16 15.93 9.53 -5.23
C TYR A 16 15.38 8.12 -5.36
N TYR A 17 14.05 7.97 -5.46
CA TYR A 17 13.45 6.67 -5.74
C TYR A 17 13.91 6.10 -7.10
N GLU A 18 13.94 6.92 -8.15
CA GLU A 18 14.40 6.47 -9.47
C GLU A 18 15.90 6.17 -9.48
N GLU A 19 16.71 6.98 -8.78
CA GLU A 19 18.13 6.70 -8.58
C GLU A 19 18.33 5.34 -7.89
N TRP A 20 17.59 5.10 -6.81
CA TRP A 20 17.61 3.84 -6.08
C TRP A 20 17.24 2.64 -6.96
N ARG A 21 16.21 2.82 -7.80
CA ARG A 21 15.75 1.79 -8.73
C ARG A 21 16.81 1.39 -9.75
N VAL A 22 17.62 2.34 -10.20
CA VAL A 22 18.67 2.10 -11.20
C VAL A 22 19.96 1.58 -10.54
N ASN A 23 20.37 2.19 -9.42
CA ASN A 23 21.69 1.96 -8.83
C ASN A 23 21.70 0.86 -7.75
N PHE A 24 20.56 0.56 -7.13
CA PHE A 24 20.44 -0.38 -6.02
C PHE A 24 19.28 -1.40 -6.23
N PRO A 25 19.26 -2.17 -7.33
CA PRO A 25 18.14 -3.05 -7.66
C PRO A 25 17.93 -4.19 -6.66
N ALA A 26 19.00 -4.69 -6.03
CA ALA A 26 18.92 -5.73 -5.00
C ALA A 26 18.27 -5.19 -3.72
N GLU A 27 18.71 -4.02 -3.29
CA GLU A 27 18.17 -3.32 -2.13
C GLU A 27 16.72 -2.87 -2.39
N MET A 28 16.36 -2.45 -3.62
CA MET A 28 14.97 -2.19 -3.98
C MET A 28 14.10 -3.42 -3.83
N SER A 29 14.61 -4.59 -4.21
CA SER A 29 13.90 -5.86 -4.02
C SER A 29 13.69 -6.16 -2.54
N LEU A 30 14.67 -5.84 -1.69
CA LEU A 30 14.55 -5.97 -0.24
C LEU A 30 13.55 -4.98 0.36
N LEU A 31 13.55 -3.72 -0.08
CA LEU A 31 12.55 -2.73 0.34
C LEU A 31 11.13 -3.20 0.00
N MET A 32 10.94 -3.73 -1.22
CA MET A 32 9.66 -4.29 -1.63
C MET A 32 9.29 -5.54 -0.82
N ALA A 33 10.25 -6.41 -0.50
CA ALA A 33 9.99 -7.56 0.38
C ALA A 33 9.57 -7.13 1.81
N ASN A 34 10.24 -6.13 2.38
CA ASN A 34 9.87 -5.56 3.68
C ASN A 34 8.45 -4.95 3.63
N TRP A 35 8.11 -4.27 2.53
CA TRP A 35 6.75 -3.78 2.29
C TRP A 35 5.75 -4.94 2.21
N GLU A 36 6.04 -6.01 1.47
CA GLU A 36 5.15 -7.17 1.38
C GLU A 36 4.88 -7.80 2.75
N ASP A 37 5.90 -7.90 3.60
CA ASP A 37 5.77 -8.45 4.94
C ASP A 37 4.94 -7.55 5.86
N CYS A 38 5.10 -6.23 5.76
CA CYS A 38 4.25 -5.27 6.49
C CYS A 38 2.80 -5.33 5.99
N LYS A 39 2.60 -5.32 4.66
CA LYS A 39 1.29 -5.42 4.02
C LYS A 39 0.51 -6.64 4.47
N ARG A 40 1.16 -7.80 4.62
CA ARG A 40 0.50 -9.04 5.09
C ARG A 40 0.04 -8.99 6.54
N ARG A 41 0.65 -8.11 7.36
CA ARG A 41 0.32 -7.96 8.79
C ARG A 41 -0.71 -6.86 9.04
N PHE A 42 -0.85 -5.93 8.09
CA PHE A 42 -1.79 -4.84 8.19
C PHE A 42 -3.21 -5.34 8.33
N SER A 43 -3.89 -4.87 9.37
CA SER A 43 -5.23 -5.32 9.77
C SER A 43 -6.35 -4.36 9.39
N GLY A 44 -6.02 -3.24 8.74
CA GLY A 44 -7.00 -2.18 8.42
C GLY A 44 -7.35 -1.27 9.61
N VAL A 45 -6.65 -1.39 10.74
CA VAL A 45 -6.91 -0.57 11.93
C VAL A 45 -6.14 0.76 11.84
N ASP A 46 -6.85 1.88 11.97
CA ASP A 46 -6.29 3.23 11.85
C ASP A 46 -5.15 3.56 12.84
N SER A 47 -5.08 2.86 13.97
CA SER A 47 -4.02 3.03 14.96
C SER A 47 -2.74 2.24 14.66
N GLU A 48 -2.71 1.42 13.60
CA GLU A 48 -1.57 0.59 13.26
C GLU A 48 -0.53 1.38 12.44
N THR A 49 0.67 1.56 12.98
CA THR A 49 1.79 2.17 12.26
C THR A 49 2.69 1.08 11.68
N MET A 50 2.93 1.14 10.37
CA MET A 50 3.86 0.25 9.68
C MET A 50 5.22 0.92 9.50
N PHE A 51 6.27 0.22 9.92
CA PHE A 51 7.66 0.63 9.77
C PHE A 51 8.32 -0.22 8.68
N ILE A 52 8.41 0.32 7.47
CA ILE A 52 9.04 -0.38 6.35
C ILE A 52 10.54 -0.03 6.37
N ALA A 53 11.34 -0.93 6.93
CA ALA A 53 12.78 -0.73 7.05
C ALA A 53 13.44 -0.48 5.69
N MET A 54 14.24 0.58 5.59
CA MET A 54 15.02 0.88 4.39
C MET A 54 16.34 0.12 4.43
N PRO A 55 16.77 -0.48 3.31
CA PRO A 55 18.10 -1.09 3.23
C PRO A 55 19.21 -0.08 3.57
N PRO A 56 20.19 -0.43 4.43
CA PRO A 56 21.20 0.53 4.90
C PRO A 56 22.02 1.22 3.83
N LYS A 57 22.23 0.59 2.68
CA LYS A 57 22.97 1.21 1.57
C LYS A 57 22.18 2.32 0.87
N MET A 58 20.86 2.29 0.95
CA MET A 58 19.99 3.27 0.30
C MET A 58 19.87 4.53 1.14
N TYR A 59 19.52 4.40 2.43
CA TYR A 59 19.32 5.59 3.26
C TYR A 59 20.65 6.31 3.53
N LYS A 60 21.79 5.59 3.69
CA LYS A 60 23.14 6.22 3.80
C LYS A 60 23.59 7.02 2.58
N LYS A 61 22.82 6.99 1.49
CA LYS A 61 23.05 7.74 0.26
C LYS A 61 22.08 8.90 0.10
N LEU A 62 21.14 9.06 1.02
CA LEU A 62 20.29 10.25 1.05
C LEU A 62 21.13 11.47 1.44
N PRO A 63 20.87 12.63 0.84
CA PRO A 63 21.38 13.88 1.35
C PRO A 63 20.83 14.16 2.75
N GLU A 64 21.63 14.81 3.58
CA GLU A 64 21.27 15.20 4.96
C GLU A 64 19.94 15.97 5.01
N GLU A 65 19.68 16.87 4.05
CA GLU A 65 18.41 17.60 3.94
C GLU A 65 17.19 16.66 3.79
N VAL A 66 17.35 15.55 3.07
CA VAL A 66 16.27 14.57 2.89
C VAL A 66 16.10 13.74 4.15
N GLU A 67 17.19 13.37 4.82
CA GLU A 67 17.16 12.65 6.10
C GLU A 67 16.48 13.49 7.20
N GLU A 68 16.86 14.76 7.34
CA GLU A 68 16.26 15.70 8.29
C GLU A 68 14.76 15.87 8.04
N ARG A 69 14.37 16.17 6.79
CA ARG A 69 12.95 16.31 6.43
C ARG A 69 12.17 15.02 6.69
N LEU A 70 12.75 13.86 6.36
CA LEU A 70 12.11 12.58 6.57
C LEU A 70 11.93 12.31 8.07
N SER A 71 12.95 12.60 8.88
CA SER A 71 12.89 12.50 10.34
C SER A 71 11.81 13.41 10.92
N GLU A 72 11.74 14.67 10.49
CA GLU A 72 10.70 15.63 10.92
C GLU A 72 9.28 15.18 10.55
N GLU A 73 9.08 14.69 9.32
CA GLU A 73 7.78 14.21 8.84
C GLU A 73 7.35 12.88 9.51
N GLN A 74 8.30 12.14 10.08
CA GLN A 74 8.09 10.80 10.59
C GLN A 74 8.42 10.65 12.07
N ASP A 75 8.35 11.71 12.87
CA ASP A 75 8.54 11.63 14.34
C ASP A 75 9.89 11.01 14.75
N GLY A 76 10.96 11.43 14.07
CA GLY A 76 12.33 11.02 14.36
C GLY A 76 12.87 9.84 13.56
N PHE A 77 12.07 9.22 12.69
CA PHE A 77 12.48 8.06 11.90
C PHE A 77 13.03 8.46 10.52
N ASP A 78 14.31 8.20 10.27
CA ASP A 78 15.01 8.46 9.00
C ASP A 78 15.51 7.17 8.30
N ASP A 79 15.45 6.02 8.97
CA ASP A 79 15.92 4.72 8.49
C ASP A 79 14.78 3.79 8.00
N ALA A 80 13.54 4.27 8.05
CA ALA A 80 12.35 3.57 7.63
C ALA A 80 11.37 4.47 6.86
N ILE A 81 10.54 3.85 6.02
CA ILE A 81 9.33 4.50 5.52
C ILE A 81 8.21 4.20 6.51
N VAL A 82 7.76 5.22 7.22
CA VAL A 82 6.69 5.12 8.21
C VAL A 82 5.36 5.41 7.54
N LEU A 83 4.43 4.46 7.63
CA LEU A 83 3.04 4.63 7.23
C LEU A 83 2.17 4.58 8.47
N THR A 84 1.45 5.66 8.74
CA THR A 84 0.38 5.66 9.74
C THR A 84 -0.77 4.74 9.28
N GLY A 85 -1.68 4.36 10.17
CA GLY A 85 -2.85 3.58 9.76
C GLY A 85 -3.69 4.30 8.70
N ALA A 86 -3.79 5.63 8.80
CA ALA A 86 -4.41 6.47 7.77
C ALA A 86 -3.67 6.42 6.42
N ASP A 87 -2.34 6.38 6.40
CA ASP A 87 -1.59 6.14 5.16
C ASP A 87 -1.80 4.73 4.63
N GLY A 88 -1.87 3.74 5.53
CA GLY A 88 -2.22 2.35 5.21
C GLY A 88 -3.55 2.28 4.46
N VAL A 89 -4.62 2.81 5.05
CA VAL A 89 -5.95 2.89 4.42
C VAL A 89 -5.88 3.57 3.06
N ARG A 90 -5.23 4.74 2.95
CA ARG A 90 -5.05 5.44 1.66
C ARG A 90 -4.33 4.61 0.60
N VAL A 91 -3.39 3.74 1.00
CA VAL A 91 -2.66 2.85 0.09
C VAL A 91 -3.58 1.72 -0.43
N PHE A 92 -4.56 1.25 0.34
CA PHE A 92 -5.47 0.18 -0.06
C PHE A 92 -6.79 0.67 -0.69
N ASP A 93 -7.29 1.83 -0.29
CA ASP A 93 -8.58 2.41 -0.70
C ASP A 93 -8.83 2.35 -2.20
N PRO A 94 -7.89 2.73 -3.09
CA PRO A 94 -8.14 2.67 -4.53
C PRO A 94 -8.46 1.26 -5.03
N VAL A 95 -7.86 0.23 -4.43
CA VAL A 95 -8.10 -1.17 -4.78
C VAL A 95 -9.40 -1.66 -4.15
N VAL A 96 -9.64 -1.36 -2.87
CA VAL A 96 -10.87 -1.73 -2.15
C VAL A 96 -12.09 -1.14 -2.83
N ASN A 97 -12.08 0.17 -3.12
CA ASN A 97 -13.19 0.86 -3.78
C ASN A 97 -13.45 0.32 -5.19
N LYS A 98 -12.40 -0.08 -5.93
CA LYS A 98 -12.57 -0.73 -7.23
C LYS A 98 -13.28 -2.08 -7.11
N VAL A 99 -12.93 -2.88 -6.10
CA VAL A 99 -13.58 -4.18 -5.85
C VAL A 99 -15.03 -3.98 -5.43
N LEU A 100 -15.30 -3.04 -4.51
CA LEU A 100 -16.67 -2.70 -4.09
C LEU A 100 -17.53 -2.26 -5.27
N GLY A 101 -17.01 -1.39 -6.15
CA GLY A 101 -17.72 -0.96 -7.36
C GLY A 101 -18.03 -2.12 -8.32
N LEU A 102 -17.14 -3.11 -8.45
CA LEU A 102 -17.41 -4.31 -9.23
C LEU A 102 -18.51 -5.18 -8.60
N ILE A 103 -18.53 -5.31 -7.28
CA ILE A 103 -19.57 -6.04 -6.55
C ILE A 103 -20.93 -5.35 -6.75
N GLU A 104 -20.98 -4.03 -6.56
CA GLU A 104 -22.20 -3.23 -6.76
C GLU A 104 -22.74 -3.37 -8.19
N GLU A 105 -21.87 -3.33 -9.19
CA GLU A 105 -22.25 -3.51 -10.59
C GLU A 105 -22.82 -4.90 -10.87
N GLN A 106 -22.20 -5.97 -10.33
CA GLN A 106 -22.75 -7.32 -10.47
C GLN A 106 -24.12 -7.47 -9.78
N MET A 107 -24.26 -6.88 -8.58
CA MET A 107 -25.53 -6.88 -7.85
C MET A 107 -26.63 -6.10 -8.58
N ARG A 108 -26.27 -5.02 -9.27
CA ARG A 108 -27.19 -4.25 -10.10
C ARG A 108 -27.66 -5.07 -11.30
N ARG A 109 -26.75 -5.72 -12.02
CA ARG A 109 -27.08 -6.59 -13.17
C ARG A 109 -28.01 -7.73 -12.78
N LEU A 110 -27.74 -8.41 -11.66
CA LEU A 110 -28.61 -9.48 -11.13
C LEU A 110 -30.04 -8.99 -10.83
N ARG A 111 -30.18 -7.74 -10.34
CA ARG A 111 -31.50 -7.14 -10.10
C ARG A 111 -32.21 -6.77 -11.39
N GLU A 112 -31.51 -6.16 -12.34
CA GLU A 112 -32.05 -5.77 -13.65
C GLU A 112 -32.51 -7.01 -14.45
N GLU A 113 -31.68 -8.06 -14.52
CA GLU A 113 -31.99 -9.34 -15.16
C GLU A 113 -33.06 -10.15 -14.39
N GLY A 114 -33.13 -9.98 -13.08
CA GLY A 114 -34.08 -10.64 -12.17
C GLY A 114 -35.52 -10.13 -12.25
N SER A 115 -35.82 -9.15 -13.10
CA SER A 115 -37.16 -8.60 -13.33
C SER A 115 -38.21 -9.61 -13.86
N GLN A 116 -37.81 -10.87 -14.13
CA GLN A 116 -38.69 -12.00 -14.46
C GLN A 116 -38.81 -13.09 -13.37
N GLY A 117 -38.29 -12.84 -12.17
CA GLY A 117 -38.26 -13.81 -11.06
C GLY A 117 -36.92 -13.76 -10.36
N ALA A 118 -36.81 -12.92 -9.34
CA ALA A 118 -35.55 -12.44 -8.79
C ALA A 118 -34.58 -13.56 -8.36
N ARG A 119 -33.42 -13.65 -9.02
CA ARG A 119 -32.27 -14.41 -8.52
C ARG A 119 -31.63 -13.62 -7.38
N GLN A 120 -31.90 -14.03 -6.14
CA GLN A 120 -31.25 -13.48 -4.95
C GLN A 120 -29.78 -13.93 -4.88
N LEU A 121 -28.89 -13.07 -4.39
CA LEU A 121 -27.53 -13.49 -4.01
C LEU A 121 -27.62 -14.38 -2.77
N HIS A 122 -27.29 -15.66 -2.89
CA HIS A 122 -27.37 -16.62 -1.78
C HIS A 122 -26.03 -16.86 -1.09
N ALA A 123 -24.92 -16.68 -1.82
CA ALA A 123 -23.57 -16.91 -1.31
C ALA A 123 -22.56 -16.01 -2.03
N MET A 124 -21.52 -15.60 -1.29
CA MET A 124 -20.36 -14.91 -1.83
C MET A 124 -19.13 -15.77 -1.54
N LEU A 125 -18.44 -16.22 -2.59
CA LEU A 125 -17.20 -16.99 -2.48
C LEU A 125 -16.01 -16.04 -2.54
N LEU A 126 -15.32 -15.89 -1.42
CA LEU A 126 -14.09 -15.12 -1.33
C LEU A 126 -12.91 -16.02 -1.70
N VAL A 127 -12.18 -15.65 -2.76
CA VAL A 127 -11.06 -16.43 -3.30
C VAL A 127 -9.79 -15.58 -3.39
N GLY A 128 -8.63 -16.22 -3.20
CA GLY A 128 -7.30 -15.58 -3.29
C GLY A 128 -6.77 -15.08 -1.94
N GLY A 129 -5.49 -14.68 -1.90
CA GLY A 129 -4.83 -14.22 -0.66
C GLY A 129 -5.33 -12.88 -0.13
N PHE A 130 -6.05 -12.11 -0.95
CA PHE A 130 -6.66 -10.83 -0.56
C PHE A 130 -7.87 -10.97 0.36
N SER A 131 -8.46 -12.18 0.48
CA SER A 131 -9.57 -12.42 1.42
C SER A 131 -9.10 -12.67 2.86
N SER A 132 -7.78 -12.77 3.06
CA SER A 132 -7.13 -13.04 4.35
C SER A 132 -6.49 -11.79 4.96
N SER A 133 -6.68 -10.62 4.33
CA SER A 133 -6.15 -9.32 4.71
C SER A 133 -7.28 -8.37 5.05
#